data_AF-D0RRA6-F1
#
_entry.id   AF-D0RRA6-F1
#
_cell.length_a   1.000
_cell.length_b   1.000
_cell.length_c   1.000
_cell.angle_alpha   90.00
_cell.angle_beta   90.00
_cell.angle_gamma   90.00
#
_symmetry.space_group_name_H-M   'P 1'
#
loop_
_entity.id
_entity.type
_entity.pdbx_description
1 polymer ?
#
loop_
_entity_poly.entity_id
_entity_poly.type
_entity_poly.pdbx_seq_one_letter_code
_entity_poly.pdbx_strand_id
1 'polypeptide(L)'
;MKLKLLRGLKDIKENFSYHTDTPVSEIALEIKNKKIGAVPIVDNENKLIGIVSERDIVTKMVVEARDPDLTSAKDIMTTDIVSAHLDDDLEKTIGVMKSKNIRHMPVTDENGTLTDFFSIRDFLNAEMNYNLQVSQKHKNVVRYQIVASGLLILVTFAGLFLDFFDKKYTITILTAVFLIIGIASVMTIRTTRDKSDDY
;
A
#
# COMPACT_ATOMS: atom_id res chain seq x y z
N MET A 1 11.83 -9.64 2.75
CA MET A 1 10.54 -9.12 3.30
C MET A 1 9.57 -10.29 3.39
N LYS A 2 8.69 -10.39 4.40
CA LYS A 2 7.76 -11.53 4.51
C LYS A 2 6.48 -11.31 3.71
N LEU A 3 5.91 -12.38 3.14
CA LEU A 3 4.67 -12.36 2.36
C LEU A 3 3.48 -11.74 3.12
N LYS A 4 3.36 -11.98 4.43
CA LYS A 4 2.29 -11.40 5.26
C LYS A 4 2.16 -9.88 5.18
N LEU A 5 3.26 -9.17 4.91
CA LEU A 5 3.24 -7.71 4.77
C LEU A 5 2.52 -7.25 3.50
N LEU A 6 2.39 -8.12 2.50
CA LEU A 6 1.69 -7.82 1.25
C LEU A 6 0.17 -7.80 1.40
N ARG A 7 -0.40 -8.42 2.44
CA ARG A 7 -1.85 -8.38 2.69
C ARG A 7 -2.39 -6.96 2.77
N GLY A 8 -1.62 -6.05 3.40
CA GLY A 8 -2.00 -4.65 3.53
C GLY A 8 -1.83 -3.82 2.24
N LEU A 9 -1.16 -4.38 1.23
CA LEU A 9 -0.77 -3.69 0.00
C LEU A 9 -1.52 -4.21 -1.24
N LYS A 10 -2.35 -5.23 -1.07
CA LYS A 10 -3.17 -5.82 -2.12
C LYS A 10 -4.29 -4.88 -2.57
N ASP A 11 -4.50 -4.81 -3.89
CA ASP A 11 -5.62 -4.09 -4.48
C ASP A 11 -6.95 -4.79 -4.13
N ILE A 12 -6.95 -6.12 -4.18
CA ILE A 12 -8.10 -6.96 -3.82
C ILE A 12 -7.88 -7.52 -2.42
N LYS A 13 -8.61 -6.98 -1.45
CA LYS A 13 -8.51 -7.38 -0.04
C LYS A 13 -9.26 -8.67 0.28
N GLU A 14 -10.32 -8.96 -0.48
CA GLU A 14 -11.12 -10.16 -0.30
C GLU A 14 -10.40 -11.36 -0.91
N ASN A 15 -10.36 -12.46 -0.14
CA ASN A 15 -9.96 -13.74 -0.71
C ASN A 15 -11.09 -14.25 -1.60
N PHE A 16 -10.70 -14.86 -2.71
CA PHE A 16 -11.61 -15.47 -3.67
C PHE A 16 -11.07 -16.84 -4.04
N SER A 17 -11.99 -17.76 -4.25
CA SER A 17 -11.74 -19.13 -4.69
C SER A 17 -13.02 -19.68 -5.29
N TYR A 18 -12.89 -20.69 -6.14
CA TYR A 18 -14.01 -21.34 -6.82
C TYR A 18 -13.90 -22.85 -6.66
N HIS A 19 -14.99 -23.56 -6.88
CA HIS A 19 -15.02 -25.01 -6.71
C HIS A 19 -14.74 -25.73 -8.03
N THR A 20 -14.49 -27.05 -7.94
CA THR A 20 -14.17 -27.89 -9.10
C THR A 20 -15.25 -27.90 -10.17
N ASP A 21 -16.50 -27.78 -9.75
CA ASP A 21 -17.71 -27.85 -10.57
C ASP A 21 -18.14 -26.47 -11.12
N THR A 22 -17.49 -25.39 -10.69
CA THR A 22 -17.79 -24.05 -11.18
C THR A 22 -17.60 -23.99 -12.70
N PRO A 23 -18.60 -23.52 -13.47
CA PRO A 23 -18.49 -23.39 -14.91
C PRO A 23 -17.37 -22.44 -15.33
N VAL A 24 -16.73 -22.73 -16.47
CA VAL A 24 -15.63 -21.89 -16.97
C VAL A 24 -16.13 -20.50 -17.39
N SER A 25 -17.39 -20.36 -17.83
CA SER A 25 -18.00 -19.07 -18.12
C SER A 25 -18.04 -18.14 -16.90
N GLU A 26 -18.39 -18.68 -15.73
CA GLU A 26 -18.38 -17.96 -14.46
C GLU A 26 -16.95 -17.57 -14.07
N ILE A 27 -16.00 -18.49 -14.16
CA ILE A 27 -14.59 -18.20 -13.89
C ILE A 27 -14.06 -17.07 -14.81
N ALA A 28 -14.38 -17.13 -16.11
CA ALA A 28 -13.96 -16.12 -17.08
C ALA A 28 -14.57 -14.74 -16.76
N LEU A 29 -15.84 -14.71 -16.34
CA LEU A 29 -16.52 -13.50 -15.91
C LEU A 29 -15.84 -12.89 -14.67
N GLU A 30 -15.46 -13.72 -13.71
CA GLU A 30 -14.80 -13.28 -12.48
C GLU A 30 -13.37 -12.77 -12.72
N ILE A 31 -12.61 -13.45 -13.58
CA ILE A 31 -11.30 -13.00 -14.08
C ILE A 31 -11.42 -11.58 -14.66
N LYS A 32 -12.41 -11.35 -15.51
CA LYS A 32 -12.69 -10.04 -16.12
C LYS A 32 -13.11 -9.00 -15.08
N ASN A 33 -14.08 -9.31 -14.22
CA ASN A 33 -14.67 -8.37 -13.27
C ASN A 33 -13.64 -7.92 -12.22
N LYS A 34 -12.87 -8.86 -11.68
CA LYS A 34 -11.83 -8.59 -10.69
C LYS A 34 -10.52 -8.11 -11.32
N LYS A 35 -10.38 -8.12 -12.66
CA LYS A 35 -9.17 -7.74 -13.41
C LYS A 35 -7.93 -8.53 -12.96
N ILE A 36 -8.12 -9.82 -12.71
CA ILE A 36 -7.09 -10.78 -12.29
C ILE A 36 -6.75 -11.71 -13.44
N GLY A 37 -5.58 -12.37 -13.42
CA GLY A 37 -5.15 -13.27 -14.49
C GLY A 37 -5.34 -14.75 -14.21
N ALA A 38 -5.75 -15.11 -12.99
CA ALA A 38 -6.03 -16.48 -12.58
C ALA A 38 -6.86 -16.52 -11.30
N VAL A 39 -7.52 -17.65 -11.06
CA VAL A 39 -8.29 -17.95 -9.86
C VAL A 39 -7.83 -19.27 -9.23
N PRO A 40 -7.79 -19.37 -7.89
CA PRO A 40 -7.55 -20.63 -7.22
C PRO A 40 -8.82 -21.47 -7.15
N ILE A 41 -8.66 -22.77 -7.35
CA ILE A 41 -9.73 -23.77 -7.26
C ILE A 41 -9.52 -24.58 -5.98
N VAL A 42 -10.59 -24.71 -5.20
CA VAL A 42 -10.59 -25.38 -3.90
C VAL A 42 -11.62 -26.51 -3.85
N ASP A 43 -11.40 -27.47 -2.96
CA ASP A 43 -12.39 -28.50 -2.63
C ASP A 43 -13.41 -27.99 -1.58
N ASN A 44 -14.27 -28.89 -1.10
CA ASN A 44 -15.29 -28.59 -0.10
C ASN A 44 -14.71 -28.26 1.29
N GLU A 45 -13.44 -28.58 1.54
CA GLU A 45 -12.71 -28.28 2.78
C GLU A 45 -11.81 -27.04 2.63
N ASN A 46 -11.98 -26.29 1.54
CA ASN A 46 -11.17 -25.12 1.18
C ASN A 46 -9.67 -25.44 0.97
N LYS A 47 -9.34 -26.70 0.65
CA LYS A 47 -7.98 -27.10 0.24
C LYS A 47 -7.74 -26.66 -1.18
N LEU A 48 -6.56 -26.09 -1.42
CA LEU A 48 -6.13 -25.72 -2.76
C LEU A 48 -5.85 -26.97 -3.59
N ILE A 49 -6.60 -27.15 -4.68
CA ILE A 49 -6.51 -28.33 -5.54
C ILE A 49 -6.28 -28.00 -7.02
N GLY A 50 -6.45 -26.73 -7.41
CA GLY A 50 -6.19 -26.28 -8.77
C GLY A 50 -5.98 -24.79 -8.90
N ILE A 51 -5.53 -24.37 -10.09
CA ILE A 51 -5.59 -22.98 -10.55
C ILE A 51 -6.15 -22.97 -11.97
N VAL A 52 -7.03 -22.02 -12.27
CA VAL A 52 -7.46 -21.71 -13.63
C VAL A 52 -6.98 -20.31 -13.99
N SER A 53 -6.18 -20.21 -15.05
CA SER A 53 -5.68 -18.94 -15.58
C SER A 53 -6.31 -18.58 -16.92
N GLU A 54 -6.14 -17.33 -17.34
CA GLU A 54 -6.48 -16.89 -18.70
C GLU A 54 -5.85 -17.80 -19.77
N ARG A 55 -4.62 -18.30 -19.52
CA ARG A 55 -3.93 -19.22 -20.43
C ARG A 55 -4.65 -20.56 -20.51
N ASP A 56 -5.14 -21.10 -19.39
CA ASP A 56 -5.90 -22.35 -19.39
C ASP A 56 -7.18 -22.21 -20.19
N ILE A 57 -7.91 -21.10 -20.04
CA ILE A 57 -9.10 -20.81 -20.84
C ILE A 57 -8.74 -20.76 -22.33
N VAL A 58 -7.71 -20.00 -22.72
CA VAL A 58 -7.32 -19.92 -24.14
C VAL A 58 -6.89 -21.29 -24.69
N THR A 59 -6.06 -22.03 -23.96
CA THR A 59 -5.42 -23.25 -24.48
C THR A 59 -6.28 -24.50 -24.38
N LYS A 60 -7.17 -24.61 -23.38
CA LYS A 60 -7.98 -25.81 -23.12
C LYS A 60 -9.46 -25.61 -23.45
N MET A 61 -9.95 -24.37 -23.54
CA MET A 61 -11.32 -24.08 -24.01
C MET A 61 -11.35 -23.65 -25.46
N VAL A 62 -10.67 -22.54 -25.80
CA VAL A 62 -10.80 -21.90 -27.11
C VAL A 62 -10.19 -22.76 -28.21
N VAL A 63 -8.97 -23.26 -27.99
CA VAL A 63 -8.29 -24.13 -28.97
C VAL A 63 -9.03 -25.45 -29.17
N GLU A 64 -9.65 -25.99 -28.12
CA GLU A 64 -10.38 -27.27 -28.17
C GLU A 64 -11.86 -27.11 -28.54
N ALA A 65 -12.33 -25.89 -28.78
CA ALA A 65 -13.72 -25.56 -29.10
C ALA A 65 -14.75 -26.11 -28.11
N ARG A 66 -14.42 -26.08 -26.80
CA ARG A 66 -15.32 -26.51 -25.72
C ARG A 66 -16.35 -25.43 -25.39
N ASP A 67 -17.53 -25.84 -24.94
CA ASP A 67 -18.57 -24.93 -24.45
C ASP A 67 -18.25 -24.49 -23.00
N PRO A 68 -18.11 -23.17 -22.72
CA PRO A 68 -17.75 -22.66 -21.40
C PRO A 68 -18.84 -22.83 -20.33
N ASP A 69 -20.10 -23.03 -20.71
CA ASP A 69 -21.19 -23.28 -19.77
C ASP A 69 -21.31 -24.78 -19.40
N LEU A 70 -20.78 -25.67 -20.25
CA LEU A 70 -20.78 -27.12 -20.03
C LEU A 70 -19.44 -27.67 -19.52
N THR A 71 -18.40 -26.85 -19.51
CA THR A 71 -17.06 -27.23 -19.00
C THR A 71 -16.84 -26.63 -17.64
N SER A 72 -16.32 -27.43 -16.70
CA SER A 72 -16.07 -27.03 -15.33
C SER A 72 -14.61 -26.64 -15.09
N ALA A 73 -14.34 -26.01 -13.95
CA ALA A 73 -12.99 -25.68 -13.49
C ALA A 73 -12.07 -26.92 -13.50
N LYS A 74 -12.58 -28.07 -13.03
CA LYS A 74 -11.84 -29.33 -12.93
C LYS A 74 -11.30 -29.82 -14.28
N ASP A 75 -12.02 -29.53 -15.36
CA ASP A 75 -11.68 -30.02 -16.70
C ASP A 75 -10.51 -29.25 -17.32
N ILE A 76 -10.22 -28.05 -16.82
CA ILE A 76 -9.18 -27.16 -17.37
C ILE A 76 -8.15 -26.69 -16.34
N MET A 77 -8.36 -26.92 -15.04
CA MET A 77 -7.42 -26.47 -14.01
C MET A 77 -6.06 -27.14 -14.15
N THR A 78 -5.02 -26.42 -13.74
CA THR A 78 -3.68 -26.98 -13.53
C THR A 78 -3.58 -27.46 -12.08
N THR A 79 -3.17 -28.72 -11.89
CA THR A 79 -3.10 -29.39 -10.58
C THR A 79 -1.68 -29.49 -10.00
N ASP A 80 -0.64 -29.32 -10.81
CA ASP A 80 0.74 -29.15 -10.33
C ASP A 80 0.91 -27.72 -9.80
N ILE A 81 0.52 -27.53 -8.54
CA ILE A 81 0.45 -26.22 -7.91
C ILE A 81 1.67 -26.02 -7.01
N VAL A 82 2.32 -24.89 -7.18
CA VAL A 82 3.30 -24.39 -6.22
C VAL A 82 2.61 -23.36 -5.35
N SER A 83 2.59 -23.59 -4.04
CA SER A 83 2.11 -22.62 -3.05
C SER A 83 3.24 -22.14 -2.14
N ALA A 84 3.00 -21.01 -1.49
CA ALA A 84 3.87 -20.43 -0.47
C ALA A 84 3.14 -20.38 0.88
N HIS A 85 3.88 -20.02 1.94
CA HIS A 85 3.34 -19.67 3.25
C HIS A 85 3.52 -18.18 3.54
N LEU A 86 2.70 -17.62 4.43
CA LEU A 86 2.75 -16.19 4.78
C LEU A 86 4.08 -15.74 5.38
N ASP A 87 4.81 -16.66 6.01
CA ASP A 87 6.12 -16.41 6.60
C ASP A 87 7.28 -16.72 5.62
N ASP A 88 6.98 -17.07 4.37
CA ASP A 88 8.00 -17.18 3.34
C ASP A 88 8.56 -15.80 2.96
N ASP A 89 9.80 -15.83 2.49
CA ASP A 89 10.45 -14.62 2.00
C ASP A 89 9.96 -14.26 0.60
N LEU A 90 9.66 -12.98 0.41
CA LEU A 90 9.14 -12.42 -0.82
C LEU A 90 10.11 -12.62 -2.00
N GLU A 91 11.41 -12.38 -1.82
CA GLU A 91 12.39 -12.50 -2.92
C GLU A 91 12.51 -13.97 -3.36
N LYS A 92 12.52 -14.89 -2.40
CA LYS A 92 12.49 -16.33 -2.69
C LYS A 92 11.23 -16.72 -3.46
N THR A 93 10.08 -16.22 -3.04
CA THR A 93 8.79 -16.47 -3.70
C THR A 93 8.78 -15.95 -5.14
N ILE A 94 9.28 -14.74 -5.37
CA ILE A 94 9.45 -14.17 -6.72
C ILE A 94 10.41 -15.04 -7.55
N GLY A 95 11.50 -15.53 -6.95
CA GLY A 95 12.44 -16.45 -7.58
C GLY A 95 11.76 -17.75 -8.03
N VAL A 96 10.93 -18.35 -7.18
CA VAL A 96 10.13 -19.53 -7.50
C VAL A 96 9.19 -19.23 -8.67
N MET A 97 8.44 -18.13 -8.60
CA MET A 97 7.53 -17.72 -9.68
C MET A 97 8.24 -17.57 -11.03
N LYS A 98 9.41 -16.93 -11.03
CA LYS A 98 10.25 -16.77 -12.22
C LYS A 98 10.73 -18.12 -12.75
N SER A 99 11.25 -18.99 -11.88
CA SER A 99 11.78 -20.30 -12.28
C SER A 99 10.72 -21.24 -12.86
N LYS A 100 9.51 -21.19 -12.31
CA LYS A 100 8.35 -21.98 -12.74
C LYS A 100 7.55 -21.29 -13.85
N ASN A 101 7.94 -20.08 -14.26
CA ASN A 101 7.26 -19.26 -15.26
C ASN A 101 5.75 -19.05 -14.94
N ILE A 102 5.45 -18.82 -13.67
CA ILE A 102 4.10 -18.54 -13.16
C ILE A 102 3.99 -17.09 -12.71
N ARG A 103 2.79 -16.52 -12.80
CA ARG A 103 2.52 -15.11 -12.45
C ARG A 103 1.62 -14.94 -11.24
N HIS A 104 1.14 -16.04 -10.67
CA HIS A 104 0.35 -16.06 -9.47
C HIS A 104 0.95 -17.06 -8.49
N MET A 105 0.89 -16.73 -7.21
CA MET A 105 1.35 -17.54 -6.09
C MET A 105 0.19 -17.69 -5.11
N PRO A 106 -0.47 -18.85 -5.06
CA PRO A 106 -1.37 -19.16 -3.96
C PRO A 106 -0.56 -19.30 -2.65
N VAL A 107 -1.21 -18.96 -1.54
CA VAL A 107 -0.65 -19.09 -0.21
C VAL A 107 -1.58 -19.96 0.61
N THR A 108 -1.01 -20.98 1.24
CA THR A 108 -1.75 -21.95 2.04
C THR A 108 -1.27 -21.96 3.47
N ASP A 109 -2.08 -22.48 4.39
CA ASP A 109 -1.64 -22.84 5.73
C ASP A 109 -0.90 -24.20 5.73
N GLU A 110 -0.52 -24.67 6.92
CA GLU A 110 0.15 -25.96 7.10
C GLU A 110 -0.72 -27.16 6.69
N ASN A 111 -2.05 -26.99 6.68
CA ASN A 111 -2.98 -28.03 6.29
C ASN A 111 -3.29 -28.01 4.79
N GLY A 112 -2.73 -27.07 4.01
CA GLY A 112 -3.04 -26.89 2.59
C GLY A 112 -4.33 -26.12 2.30
N THR A 113 -4.94 -25.51 3.32
CA THR A 113 -6.10 -24.63 3.15
C THR A 113 -5.65 -23.31 2.56
N LEU A 114 -6.34 -22.83 1.53
CA LEU A 114 -6.02 -21.57 0.86
C LEU A 114 -6.27 -20.39 1.81
N THR A 115 -5.24 -19.56 2.02
CA THR A 115 -5.34 -18.36 2.85
C THR A 115 -5.24 -17.08 2.04
N ASP A 116 -4.44 -17.05 0.97
CA ASP A 116 -4.27 -15.87 0.11
C ASP A 116 -3.90 -16.27 -1.31
N PHE A 117 -4.05 -15.32 -2.24
CA PHE A 117 -3.65 -15.50 -3.63
C PHE A 117 -2.96 -14.24 -4.15
N PHE A 118 -1.65 -14.28 -4.38
CA PHE A 118 -0.88 -13.13 -4.86
C PHE A 118 -0.57 -13.24 -6.34
N SER A 119 -0.48 -12.09 -7.01
CA SER A 119 0.02 -11.96 -8.37
C SER A 119 1.37 -11.26 -8.38
N ILE A 120 2.09 -11.37 -9.50
CA ILE A 120 3.30 -10.57 -9.73
C ILE A 120 3.02 -9.06 -9.63
N ARG A 121 1.79 -8.62 -9.93
CA ARG A 121 1.39 -7.21 -9.84
C ARG A 121 1.35 -6.73 -8.40
N ASP A 122 0.88 -7.57 -7.47
CA ASP A 122 0.88 -7.25 -6.05
C ASP A 122 2.30 -7.01 -5.53
N PHE A 123 3.25 -7.80 -6.03
CA PHE A 123 4.66 -7.66 -5.68
C PHE A 123 5.28 -6.38 -6.24
N LEU A 124 4.97 -6.04 -7.50
CA LEU A 124 5.41 -4.78 -8.11
C LEU A 124 4.82 -3.57 -7.39
N ASN A 125 3.53 -3.61 -7.04
CA ASN A 125 2.87 -2.54 -6.30
C ASN A 125 3.50 -2.36 -4.91
N ALA A 126 3.83 -3.45 -4.22
CA ALA A 126 4.49 -3.39 -2.93
C ALA A 126 5.89 -2.74 -3.02
N GLU A 127 6.68 -3.11 -4.02
CA GLU A 127 8.00 -2.53 -4.26
C GLU A 127 7.93 -1.03 -4.57
N MET A 128 6.98 -0.61 -5.43
CA MET A 128 6.76 0.81 -5.72
C MET A 128 6.34 1.58 -4.46
N ASN A 129 5.40 1.04 -3.68
CA ASN A 129 4.93 1.68 -2.45
C ASN A 129 6.04 1.79 -1.39
N TYR A 130 6.90 0.78 -1.28
CA TYR A 130 8.07 0.83 -0.40
C TYR A 130 9.04 1.96 -0.83
N ASN A 131 9.38 2.02 -2.11
CA ASN A 131 10.29 3.03 -2.65
C ASN A 131 9.75 4.46 -2.51
N LEU A 132 8.43 4.66 -2.66
CA LEU A 132 7.78 5.95 -2.41
C LEU A 132 7.91 6.39 -0.94
N GLN A 133 7.73 5.47 0.01
CA GLN A 133 7.89 5.76 1.44
C GLN A 133 9.34 6.11 1.80
N VAL A 134 10.32 5.39 1.23
CA VAL A 134 11.75 5.69 1.43
C VAL A 134 12.09 7.09 0.90
N SER A 135 11.60 7.45 -0.29
CA SER A 135 11.81 8.78 -0.89
C SER A 135 11.19 9.90 -0.04
N GLN A 136 9.98 9.71 0.48
CA GLN A 136 9.34 10.67 1.38
C GLN A 136 10.10 10.85 2.70
N LYS A 137 10.58 9.75 3.30
CA LYS A 137 11.36 9.79 4.54
C LYS A 137 12.65 10.61 4.35
N HIS A 138 13.37 10.41 3.24
CA HIS A 138 14.56 11.19 2.92
C HIS A 138 14.25 12.68 2.75
N LYS A 139 13.17 13.04 2.05
CA LYS A 139 12.74 14.45 1.90
C LYS A 139 12.46 15.12 3.24
N ASN A 140 11.81 14.41 4.17
CA ASN A 140 11.51 14.95 5.49
C ASN A 140 12.77 15.18 6.32
N VAL A 141 13.73 14.25 6.33
CA VAL A 141 15.01 14.43 7.05
C VAL A 141 15.77 15.66 6.54
N VAL A 142 15.88 15.82 5.22
CA VAL A 142 16.53 17.01 4.62
C VAL A 142 15.79 18.29 5.01
N ARG A 143 14.45 18.29 4.97
CA ARG A 143 13.65 19.44 5.39
C ARG A 143 13.89 19.81 6.85
N TYR A 144 13.95 18.83 7.77
CA TYR A 144 14.26 19.08 9.17
C TYR A 144 15.66 19.63 9.37
N GLN A 145 16.66 19.15 8.64
CA GLN A 145 18.03 19.68 8.71
C GLN A 145 18.10 21.14 8.25
N ILE A 146 17.40 21.50 7.18
CA ILE A 146 17.32 22.89 6.69
C ILE A 146 16.62 23.79 7.72
N VAL A 147 15.49 23.34 8.27
CA VAL A 147 14.73 24.09 9.27
C VAL A 147 15.53 24.28 10.56
N ALA A 148 16.20 23.24 11.05
CA ALA A 148 17.04 23.33 12.24
C ALA A 148 18.23 24.28 12.04
N SER A 149 18.88 24.22 10.88
CA SER A 149 19.98 25.13 10.53
C SER A 149 19.49 26.58 10.44
N GLY A 150 18.34 26.81 9.81
CA GLY A 150 17.71 28.13 9.73
C GLY A 150 17.34 28.68 11.11
N LEU A 151 16.81 27.84 12.00
CA LEU A 151 16.47 28.22 13.37
C LEU A 151 17.73 28.61 14.17
N LEU A 152 18.82 27.84 14.04
CA LEU A 152 20.11 28.16 14.70
C LEU A 152 20.67 29.50 14.24
N ILE A 153 20.66 29.78 12.94
CA ILE A 153 21.09 31.06 12.38
C ILE A 153 20.24 32.20 12.95
N LEU A 154 18.92 32.01 13.01
CA LEU A 154 17.99 33.01 13.52
C LEU A 154 18.19 33.29 15.01
N VAL A 155 18.42 32.25 15.83
CA VAL A 155 18.77 32.39 17.25
C VAL A 155 20.09 33.13 17.43
N THR A 156 21.11 32.80 16.61
CA THR A 156 22.41 33.46 16.66
C THR A 156 22.30 34.95 16.30
N PHE A 157 21.54 35.26 15.24
CA PHE A 157 21.29 36.63 14.82
C PHE A 157 20.49 37.42 15.87
N ALA A 158 19.50 36.79 16.51
CA ALA A 158 18.78 37.41 17.62
C ALA A 158 19.69 37.70 18.81
N GLY A 159 20.62 36.80 19.15
CA GLY A 159 21.63 37.03 20.19
C GLY A 159 22.54 38.23 19.86
N LEU A 160 23.09 38.27 18.64
CA LEU A 160 23.89 39.40 18.14
C LEU A 160 23.12 40.72 18.11
N PHE A 161 21.85 40.68 17.70
CA PHE A 161 20.98 41.85 17.67
C PHE A 161 20.73 42.38 19.08
N LEU A 162 20.53 41.50 20.07
CA LEU A 162 20.40 41.89 21.47
C LEU A 162 21.69 42.49 22.03
N ASP A 163 22.86 41.94 21.68
CA ASP A 163 24.18 42.47 22.09
C ASP A 163 24.49 43.85 21.48
N PHE A 164 23.93 44.17 20.31
CA PHE A 164 24.07 45.49 19.68
C PHE A 164 23.36 46.60 20.48
N PHE A 165 22.35 46.25 21.29
CA PHE A 165 21.69 47.21 22.16
C PHE A 165 22.38 47.27 23.51
N ASP A 166 23.09 48.38 23.74
CA ASP A 166 23.70 48.73 25.01
C ASP A 166 22.73 48.45 26.18
N LYS A 167 23.20 47.84 27.29
CA LYS A 167 22.35 47.34 28.42
C LYS A 167 21.32 48.35 28.94
N LYS A 168 21.58 49.63 28.71
CA LYS A 168 20.70 50.75 29.07
C LYS A 168 19.37 50.76 28.30
N TYR A 169 19.33 50.25 27.07
CA TYR A 169 18.14 50.29 26.19
C TYR A 169 17.40 48.96 26.08
N THR A 170 17.98 47.86 26.59
CA THR A 170 17.37 46.52 26.54
C THR A 170 15.98 46.50 27.20
N ILE A 171 15.82 47.18 28.34
CA ILE A 171 14.52 47.28 29.04
C ILE A 171 13.51 48.07 28.20
N THR A 172 13.91 49.19 27.58
CA THR A 172 13.04 50.03 26.75
C THR A 172 12.57 49.31 25.48
N ILE A 173 13.42 48.46 24.90
CA ILE A 173 13.07 47.66 23.72
C ILE A 173 12.16 46.51 24.10
N LEU A 174 12.44 45.82 25.21
CA LEU A 174 11.60 44.74 25.71
C LEU A 174 10.18 45.24 26.03
N THR A 175 10.07 46.42 26.67
CA THR A 175 8.76 47.03 26.94
C THR A 175 8.05 47.44 25.66
N ALA A 176 8.75 47.97 24.65
CA ALA A 176 8.15 48.28 23.36
C ALA A 176 7.64 47.02 22.62
N VAL A 177 8.39 45.91 22.67
CA VAL A 177 7.97 44.63 22.07
C VAL A 177 6.73 44.06 22.78
N PHE A 178 6.71 44.05 24.12
CA PHE A 178 5.54 43.61 24.88
C PHE A 178 4.31 44.50 24.64
N LEU A 179 4.50 45.81 24.47
CA LEU A 179 3.43 46.73 24.11
C LEU A 179 2.83 46.38 22.75
N ILE A 180 3.66 46.13 21.72
CA ILE A 180 3.21 45.74 20.38
C ILE A 180 2.46 44.40 20.41
N ILE A 181 2.97 43.39 21.13
CA ILE A 181 2.29 42.09 21.30
C ILE A 181 0.93 42.26 22.01
N GLY A 182 0.87 43.12 23.03
CA GLY A 182 -0.37 43.44 23.73
C GLY A 182 -1.41 44.08 22.80
N ILE A 183 -1.01 45.07 22.02
CA ILE A 183 -1.88 45.75 21.05
C ILE A 183 -2.37 44.76 19.99
N ALA A 184 -1.48 43.93 19.43
CA ALA A 184 -1.83 42.92 18.44
C ALA A 184 -2.81 41.86 19.00
N SER A 185 -2.62 41.42 20.24
CA SER A 185 -3.52 40.49 20.93
C SER A 185 -4.92 41.09 21.09
N VAL A 186 -5.02 42.35 21.52
CA VAL A 186 -6.31 43.06 21.67
C VAL A 186 -7.00 43.25 20.32
N MET A 187 -6.26 43.64 19.28
CA MET A 187 -6.80 43.74 17.93
C MET A 187 -7.34 42.40 17.45
N THR A 188 -6.58 41.32 17.64
CA THR A 188 -7.00 39.96 17.25
C THR A 188 -8.30 39.55 17.95
N ILE A 189 -8.41 39.79 19.27
CA ILE A 189 -9.63 39.50 20.04
C ILE A 189 -10.83 40.32 19.53
N ARG A 190 -10.63 41.61 19.20
CA ARG A 190 -11.69 42.46 18.66
C ARG A 190 -12.16 41.97 17.29
N THR A 191 -11.24 41.59 16.40
CA THR A 191 -11.58 41.04 15.08
C THR A 191 -12.29 39.69 15.18
N THR A 192 -11.99 38.87 16.19
CA THR A 192 -12.73 37.62 16.44
C THR A 192 -14.12 37.84 17.03
N ARG A 193 -14.34 38.94 17.75
CA ARG A 193 -15.63 39.29 18.36
C ARG A 193 -16.60 39.94 17.36
N ASP A 194 -16.09 40.76 16.43
CA ASP A 194 -16.89 41.28 15.29
C ASP A 194 -17.43 40.14 14.39
N LYS A 195 -16.74 39.00 14.34
CA LYS A 195 -17.19 37.82 13.58
C LYS A 195 -18.21 36.95 14.32
N SER A 196 -18.37 37.11 15.63
CA SER A 196 -19.36 36.33 16.42
C SER A 196 -20.73 37.00 16.50
N ASP A 197 -20.82 38.29 16.17
CA ASP A 197 -22.09 39.05 16.16
C ASP A 197 -22.81 39.01 14.80
N ASP A 198 -22.25 38.26 13.83
CA ASP A 198 -22.78 38.06 12.45
C ASP A 198 -23.44 36.66 12.28
N TYR A 199 -23.76 35.97 13.38
CA TYR A 199 -24.53 34.72 13.44
C TYR A 199 -25.75 34.83 14.36
#